data_AF-A0A1H4H9I7-F1
#
_entry.id   AF-A0A1H4H9I7-F1
#
_cell.length_a   1.000
_cell.length_b   1.000
_cell.length_c   1.000
_cell.angle_alpha   90.00
_cell.angle_beta   90.00
_cell.angle_gamma   90.00
#
_symmetry.space_group_name_H-M   'P 1'
#
loop_
_entity.id
_entity.type
_entity.pdbx_description
1 polymer ?
#
loop_
_entity_poly.entity_id
_entity_poly.type
_entity_poly.pdbx_seq_one_letter_code
_entity_poly.pdbx_strand_id
1 'polypeptide(L)' 'MPGWLKKQMANAFYHKDKYQIKMLNQCWFFYKKEYK' A
#
# COMPACT_ATOMS: atom_id res chain seq x y z
N MET A 1 5.72 0.48 -5.78
CA MET A 1 5.04 1.47 -4.93
C MET A 1 5.90 2.72 -4.85
N PRO A 2 5.31 3.92 -4.98
CA PRO A 2 5.98 5.18 -4.65
C PRO A 2 6.50 5.21 -3.21
N GLY A 3 7.44 6.10 -2.91
CA GLY A 3 8.06 6.22 -1.58
C GLY A 3 7.06 6.47 -0.45
N TRP A 4 6.06 7.34 -0.69
CA TRP A 4 5.00 7.64 0.27
C TRP A 4 4.17 6.39 0.62
N LEU A 5 3.87 5.58 -0.39
CA LEU A 5 3.04 4.39 -0.24
C LEU A 5 3.79 3.26 0.49
N LYS A 6 5.11 3.15 0.28
CA LYS A 6 5.97 2.25 1.08
C LYS A 6 5.99 2.64 2.56
N LYS A 7 6.05 3.93 2.87
CA LYS A 7 6.04 4.41 4.27
C LYS A 7 4.73 4.07 4.97
N GLN A 8 3.60 4.25 4.29
CA GLN A 8 2.29 3.85 4.83
C GLN A 8 2.21 2.33 5.05
N MET A 9 2.74 1.53 4.13
CA MET A 9 2.76 0.08 4.26
C MET A 9 3.60 -0.38 5.46
N ALA A 10 4.80 0.20 5.65
CA ALA A 10 5.66 -0.11 6.79
C ALA A 10 4.96 0.19 8.13
N ASN A 11 4.25 1.31 8.21
CA ASN A 11 3.47 1.66 9.41
C ASN A 11 2.32 0.66 9.65
N ALA A 12 1.59 0.28 8.61
CA ALA A 12 0.50 -0.68 8.71
C ALA A 12 1.01 -2.07 9.19
N PHE A 13 2.18 -2.49 8.71
CA PHE A 13 2.85 -3.71 9.21
C PHE A 13 3.27 -3.59 10.67
N TYR A 14 3.85 -2.46 11.07
CA TYR A 14 4.26 -2.22 12.46
C TYR A 14 3.06 -2.32 13.43
N HIS A 15 1.92 -1.74 13.05
CA HIS A 15 0.67 -1.79 13.83
C HIS A 15 -0.13 -3.09 13.64
N LYS A 16 0.34 -4.02 12.79
CA LYS A 16 -0.38 -5.25 12.42
C LYS A 16 -1.79 -4.98 11.87
N ASP A 17 -1.99 -3.83 11.22
CA ASP A 17 -3.26 -3.45 10.62
C ASP A 17 -3.44 -4.13 9.26
N LYS A 18 -4.05 -5.33 9.31
CA LYS A 18 -4.32 -6.14 8.12
C LYS A 18 -5.28 -5.45 7.14
N TYR A 19 -6.20 -4.62 7.63
CA TYR A 19 -7.15 -3.92 6.77
C TYR A 19 -6.44 -2.85 5.96
N GLN A 20 -5.60 -2.05 6.61
CA GLN A 20 -4.80 -1.03 5.95
C GLN A 20 -3.81 -1.65 4.96
N ILE A 21 -3.15 -2.76 5.29
CA ILE A 21 -2.28 -3.49 4.34
C ILE A 21 -3.06 -3.93 3.09
N LYS A 22 -4.25 -4.52 3.27
CA LYS A 22 -5.08 -4.97 2.14
C LYS A 22 -5.48 -3.79 1.25
N MET A 23 -5.93 -2.69 1.83
CA MET A 23 -6.32 -1.49 1.11
C MET A 23 -5.13 -0.89 0.34
N LEU A 24 -3.98 -0.71 1.00
CA LEU A 24 -2.78 -0.14 0.36
C LEU A 24 -2.26 -1.02 -0.78
N ASN A 25 -2.35 -2.34 -0.64
CA ASN A 25 -2.04 -3.27 -1.73
C ASN A 25 -3.00 -3.12 -2.91
N GLN A 26 -4.31 -3.03 -2.66
CA GLN A 26 -5.29 -2.77 -3.71
C GLN A 26 -4.98 -1.45 -4.43
N CYS A 27 -4.75 -0.36 -3.70
CA CYS A 27 -4.35 0.93 -4.25
C CYS A 27 -3.10 0.82 -5.15
N TRP A 28 -2.09 0.06 -4.73
CA TRP A 28 -0.90 -0.18 -5.54
C TRP A 28 -1.19 -0.94 -6.84
N PHE A 29 -2.05 -1.96 -6.79
CA PHE A 29 -2.44 -2.70 -7.99
C PHE A 29 -3.19 -1.81 -8.98
N PHE A 30 -4.11 -0.97 -8.51
CA PHE A 30 -4.79 0.03 -9.36
C PHE A 30 -3.78 1.01 -9.96
N TYR A 31 -2.95 1.64 -9.13
CA TYR A 31 -1.93 2.59 -9.60
C TYR A 31 -0.98 1.97 -10.63
N LYS A 32 -0.53 0.71 -10.41
CA LYS A 32 0.35 -0.01 -11.36
C LYS A 32 -0.35 -0.33 -12.68
N LYS A 33 -1.66 -0.54 -12.67
CA LYS A 33 -2.45 -0.81 -13.89
C LYS A 33 -2.62 0.45 -14.73
N GLU A 34 -2.85 1.60 -14.10
CA GLU A 34 -3.06 2.88 -14.80
C GLU A 34 -1.77 3.52 -15.34
N TYR A 35 -0.61 3.15 -14.80
CA TYR A 35 0.71 3.62 -15.28
C TYR A 35 1.36 2.68 -16.31
N LYS A 36 0.56 1.86 -16.99
CA LYS A 36 0.98 0.91 -18.03
C LYS A 36 0.30 1.23 -19.35
#